data_AF-A0A7J6KK94-F1
#
_entry.id   AF-A0A7J6KK94-F1
#
_cell.length_a   1.000
_cell.length_b   1.000
_cell.length_c   1.000
_cell.angle_alpha   90.00
_cell.angle_beta   90.00
_cell.angle_gamma   90.00
#
_symmetry.space_group_name_H-M   'P 1'
#
loop_
_entity.id
_entity.type
_entity.pdbx_description
1 polymer ?
#
loop_
_entity_poly.entity_id
_entity_poly.type
_entity_poly.pdbx_seq_one_letter_code
_entity_poly.pdbx_strand_id
1 'polypeptide(L)'
;MSSSCNNNMKVTLIGASGAIGKPLSMLLKINPLITELALYDVHQARIPVPGIAADNSHINTPAKVRGYVDPEHLPEAVTGSSVIVVCAGIAQKPGMSREDLFGVDAGIMNA
;
A
#
# COMPACT_ATOMS: atom_id res chain seq x y z
N MET A 1 0.89 25.79 -27.69
CA MET A 1 0.51 25.59 -26.28
C MET A 1 0.78 24.13 -25.94
N SER A 2 1.88 23.86 -25.25
CA SER A 2 2.20 22.50 -24.78
C SER A 2 1.37 22.24 -23.54
N SER A 3 0.39 21.35 -23.62
CA SER A 3 -0.33 20.85 -22.45
C SER A 3 0.66 20.04 -21.62
N SER A 4 1.32 20.68 -20.64
CA SER A 4 2.06 19.96 -19.61
C SER A 4 1.03 19.22 -18.76
N CYS A 5 0.72 17.97 -19.12
CA CYS A 5 0.03 17.09 -18.20
C CYS A 5 0.97 16.90 -17.01
N ASN A 6 0.62 17.50 -15.87
CA ASN A 6 1.13 17.00 -14.60
C ASN A 6 0.57 15.58 -14.50
N ASN A 7 1.34 14.58 -14.93
CA ASN A 7 1.00 13.18 -14.73
C ASN A 7 1.06 12.92 -13.22
N ASN A 8 -0.03 13.22 -12.52
CA ASN A 8 -0.17 12.98 -11.11
C ASN A 8 -0.39 11.48 -10.92
N MET A 9 0.70 10.73 -10.83
CA MET A 9 0.70 9.29 -10.65
C MET A 9 0.55 8.97 -9.16
N LYS A 10 -0.69 8.66 -8.78
CA LYS A 10 -0.98 8.11 -7.46
C LYS A 10 -0.85 6.59 -7.48
N VAL A 11 -0.09 6.04 -6.53
CA VAL A 11 0.03 4.60 -6.31
C VAL A 11 -0.45 4.27 -4.92
N THR A 12 -1.31 3.25 -4.81
CA THR A 12 -1.79 2.74 -3.53
C THR A 12 -1.17 1.38 -3.26
N LEU A 13 -0.54 1.22 -2.11
CA LEU A 13 0.01 -0.06 -1.64
C LEU A 13 -0.85 -0.62 -0.50
N ILE A 14 -1.53 -1.73 -0.77
CA ILE A 14 -2.35 -2.47 0.18
C ILE A 14 -1.47 -3.56 0.83
N GLY A 15 -1.43 -3.62 2.16
CA GLY A 15 -0.54 -4.50 2.91
C GLY A 15 0.82 -3.86 3.22
N ALA A 16 0.86 -2.54 3.40
CA ALA A 16 2.08 -1.77 3.59
C ALA A 16 2.88 -2.15 4.85
N SER A 17 2.24 -2.71 5.88
CA SER A 17 2.88 -3.14 7.12
C SER A 17 3.45 -4.56 7.08
N GLY A 18 3.20 -5.29 5.99
CA GLY A 18 3.75 -6.62 5.74
C GLY A 18 5.28 -6.64 5.57
N ALA A 19 5.85 -7.83 5.58
CA ALA A 19 7.29 -8.04 5.34
C ALA A 19 7.72 -7.58 3.94
N ILE A 20 6.83 -7.71 2.95
CA ILE A 20 7.03 -7.26 1.57
C ILE A 20 6.63 -5.78 1.41
N GLY A 21 5.53 -5.37 2.04
CA GLY A 21 4.99 -4.01 1.93
C GLY A 21 5.97 -2.92 2.37
N LYS A 22 6.71 -3.14 3.48
CA LYS A 22 7.68 -2.16 3.99
C LYS A 22 8.79 -1.82 2.98
N PRO A 23 9.62 -2.77 2.52
CA PRO A 23 10.67 -2.45 1.54
C PRO A 23 10.07 -1.95 0.23
N LEU A 24 8.91 -2.48 -0.20
CA LEU A 24 8.26 -2.01 -1.42
C LEU A 24 7.78 -0.56 -1.31
N SER A 25 7.27 -0.14 -0.14
CA SER A 25 6.85 1.24 0.09
C SER A 25 8.00 2.24 -0.08
N MET A 26 9.21 1.86 0.37
CA MET A 26 10.42 2.65 0.16
C MET A 26 10.80 2.70 -1.32
N LEU A 27 10.76 1.56 -2.02
CA LEU A 27 11.07 1.49 -3.46
C LEU A 27 10.08 2.30 -4.31
N LEU A 28 8.80 2.34 -3.93
CA LEU A 28 7.80 3.19 -4.58
C LEU A 28 8.06 4.67 -4.29
N LYS A 29 8.43 5.03 -3.05
CA LYS A 29 8.76 6.41 -2.68
C LYS A 29 9.96 6.98 -3.44
N ILE A 30 10.93 6.15 -3.84
CA ILE A 30 12.08 6.58 -4.66
C ILE A 30 11.81 6.65 -6.16
N ASN A 31 10.66 6.17 -6.63
CA ASN A 31 10.33 6.19 -8.04
C ASN A 31 9.95 7.61 -8.49
N PRO A 32 10.70 8.23 -9.42
CA PRO A 32 10.46 9.62 -9.85
C PRO A 32 9.14 9.81 -10.60
N LEU A 33 8.52 8.73 -11.08
CA LEU A 33 7.22 8.79 -11.74
C LEU A 33 6.07 8.97 -10.75
N ILE A 34 6.24 8.58 -9.48
CA ILE A 34 5.18 8.61 -8.47
C ILE A 34 5.13 10.00 -7.83
N THR A 35 3.95 10.60 -7.82
CA THR A 35 3.72 11.91 -7.17
C THR A 35 2.97 11.78 -5.85
N GLU A 36 2.20 10.71 -5.68
CA GLU A 36 1.47 10.39 -4.45
C GLU A 36 1.54 8.89 -4.16
N LEU A 37 1.86 8.54 -2.93
CA LEU A 37 1.92 7.18 -2.41
C LEU A 37 0.95 7.05 -1.24
N ALA A 38 -0.13 6.32 -1.45
CA ALA A 38 -1.06 5.94 -0.39
C ALA A 38 -0.66 4.57 0.15
N LEU A 39 -0.42 4.48 1.46
CA LEU A 39 -0.11 3.24 2.15
C LEU A 39 -1.34 2.81 2.93
N TYR A 40 -1.74 1.54 2.80
CA TYR A 40 -2.91 1.00 3.50
C TYR A 40 -2.57 -0.34 4.14
N ASP A 41 -3.11 -0.56 5.34
CA ASP A 41 -3.12 -1.85 6.03
C ASP A 41 -4.19 -1.83 7.14
N VAL A 42 -4.49 -3.01 7.70
CA VAL A 42 -5.47 -3.17 8.78
C VAL A 42 -4.84 -2.87 10.15
N HIS A 43 -5.66 -2.45 11.12
CA HIS A 43 -5.20 -2.07 12.46
C HIS A 43 -4.45 -3.18 13.22
N GLN A 44 -4.77 -4.44 12.95
CA GLN A 44 -4.12 -5.59 13.59
C GLN A 44 -2.67 -5.81 13.12
N ALA A 45 -2.17 -4.99 12.18
CA ALA A 45 -0.78 -5.06 11.75
C ALA A 45 0.19 -4.70 12.88
N ARG A 46 1.29 -5.46 12.98
CA ARG A 46 2.33 -5.29 14.03
C ARG A 46 2.98 -3.90 14.02
N ILE A 47 3.06 -3.27 12.85
CA ILE A 47 3.57 -1.91 12.68
C ILE A 47 2.44 -1.06 12.11
N PRO A 48 2.02 0.02 12.79
CA PRO A 48 1.00 0.91 12.26
C PRO A 48 1.48 1.60 10.97
N VAL A 49 0.61 1.63 9.96
CA VAL A 49 0.87 2.30 8.67
C VAL A 49 1.26 3.78 8.82
N PRO A 50 0.69 4.57 9.75
CA PRO A 50 1.11 5.95 9.94
C PRO A 50 2.60 6.09 10.28
N GLY A 51 3.18 5.12 10.99
CA GLY A 51 4.62 5.10 11.28
C GLY A 51 5.46 4.87 10.02
N ILE A 52 5.04 3.93 9.16
CA ILE A 52 5.70 3.65 7.88
C ILE A 52 5.59 4.84 6.93
N ALA A 53 4.43 5.50 6.91
CA ALA A 53 4.22 6.72 6.14
C ALA A 53 5.12 7.86 6.64
N ALA A 54 5.27 8.01 7.96
CA ALA A 54 6.19 8.96 8.57
C ALA A 54 7.64 8.66 8.16
N ASP A 55 8.11 7.42 8.28
CA ASP A 55 9.46 7.02 7.84
C ASP A 55 9.71 7.37 6.37
N ASN A 56 8.77 7.01 5.49
CA ASN A 56 8.88 7.30 4.06
C ASN A 56 8.80 8.80 3.74
N SER A 57 8.10 9.60 4.55
CA SER A 57 7.98 11.05 4.34
C SER A 57 9.31 11.79 4.50
N HIS A 58 10.27 11.23 5.24
CA HIS A 58 11.61 11.79 5.42
C HIS A 58 12.53 11.55 4.21
N ILE A 59 12.14 10.66 3.29
CA ILE A 59 12.91 10.40 2.07
C ILE A 59 12.76 11.61 1.14
N ASN A 60 13.88 12.23 0.80
CA ASN A 60 13.96 13.44 -0.02
C ASN A 60 13.64 13.18 -1.50
N THR A 61 12.37 12.86 -1.77
CA THR A 61 11.82 12.72 -3.11
C THR A 61 10.50 13.48 -3.22
N PRO A 62 10.08 13.89 -4.44
CA PRO A 62 8.89 14.73 -4.62
C PRO A 62 7.56 14.06 -4.21
N ALA A 63 7.50 12.72 -4.20
CA ALA A 63 6.27 11.98 -3.93
C ALA A 63 5.72 12.27 -2.53
N LYS A 64 4.44 12.63 -2.40
CA LYS A 64 3.79 12.77 -1.09
C LYS A 64 3.35 11.39 -0.59
N VAL A 65 3.47 11.16 0.72
CA VAL A 65 3.09 9.87 1.33
C VAL A 65 1.99 10.11 2.34
N ARG A 66 0.95 9.25 2.33
CA ARG A 66 -0.10 9.24 3.34
C ARG A 66 -0.40 7.81 3.77
N GLY A 67 -0.55 7.59 5.07
CA GLY A 67 -0.97 6.32 5.65
C GLY A 67 -2.47 6.31 5.91
N TYR A 68 -3.09 5.17 5.62
CA TYR A 68 -4.49 4.86 5.84
C TYR A 68 -4.58 3.57 6.65
N VAL A 69 -5.50 3.54 7.60
CA VAL A 69 -5.74 2.40 8.48
C VAL A 69 -7.24 2.16 8.53
N ASP A 70 -7.64 0.93 8.79
CA ASP A 70 -9.04 0.51 8.94
C ASP A 70 -9.82 0.44 7.61
N PRO A 71 -10.75 -0.53 7.46
CA PRO A 71 -11.51 -0.74 6.21
C PRO A 71 -12.26 0.51 5.73
N GLU A 72 -12.74 1.35 6.64
CA GLU A 72 -13.48 2.58 6.32
C GLU A 72 -12.65 3.62 5.54
N HIS A 73 -11.32 3.59 5.66
CA HIS A 73 -10.42 4.49 4.94
C HIS A 73 -9.86 3.88 3.65
N LEU A 74 -10.15 2.60 3.35
CA LEU A 74 -9.72 1.95 2.11
C LEU A 74 -10.24 2.68 0.85
N PRO A 75 -11.53 3.09 0.78
CA PRO A 75 -12.04 3.87 -0.35
C PRO A 75 -11.25 5.17 -0.58
N GLU A 76 -10.89 5.88 0.49
CA GLU A 76 -10.09 7.11 0.39
C GLU A 76 -8.67 6.82 -0.10
N ALA A 77 -8.05 5.74 0.39
CA ALA A 77 -6.73 5.31 -0.05
C ALA A 77 -6.71 5.06 -1.57
N VAL A 78 -7.65 4.26 -2.09
CA VAL A 78 -7.68 3.85 -3.50
C VAL A 78 -8.19 4.93 -4.46
N THR A 79 -9.00 5.88 -3.98
CA THR A 79 -9.60 6.92 -4.84
C THR A 79 -8.52 7.70 -5.60
N GLY A 80 -8.64 7.75 -6.92
CA GLY A 80 -7.71 8.45 -7.81
C GLY A 80 -6.38 7.73 -8.05
N SER A 81 -6.21 6.49 -7.58
CA SER A 81 -4.98 5.72 -7.82
C SER A 81 -4.89 5.29 -9.28
N SER A 82 -3.73 5.53 -9.90
CA SER A 82 -3.42 5.03 -11.23
C SER A 82 -2.99 3.56 -11.19
N VAL A 83 -2.33 3.15 -10.09
CA VAL A 83 -1.91 1.77 -9.85
C VAL A 83 -2.24 1.40 -8.41
N ILE A 84 -2.81 0.21 -8.22
CA ILE A 84 -3.00 -0.40 -6.90
C ILE A 84 -2.13 -1.64 -6.85
N VAL A 85 -1.22 -1.67 -5.87
CA VAL A 85 -0.33 -2.80 -5.61
C VAL A 85 -0.83 -3.51 -4.37
N VAL A 86 -1.18 -4.80 -4.51
CA VAL A 86 -1.67 -5.60 -3.40
C VAL A 86 -0.57 -6.55 -2.95
N CYS A 87 -0.05 -6.30 -1.75
CA CYS A 87 0.87 -7.18 -1.04
C CYS A 87 0.25 -7.75 0.24
N ALA A 88 -1.05 -7.49 0.45
CA ALA A 88 -1.82 -8.09 1.52
C ALA A 88 -2.04 -9.58 1.25
N GLY A 89 -1.92 -10.35 2.32
CA GLY A 89 -2.02 -11.80 2.30
C GLY A 89 -1.34 -12.37 3.53
N ILE A 90 -1.60 -13.64 3.83
CA ILE A 90 -0.97 -14.32 4.95
C ILE A 90 0.13 -15.26 4.49
N ALA A 91 1.21 -15.34 5.26
CA ALA A 91 2.17 -16.43 5.08
C ALA A 91 1.50 -17.75 5.49
N GLN A 92 1.72 -18.81 4.71
CA GLN A 92 1.22 -20.14 5.04
C GLN A 92 1.73 -20.54 6.43
N LYS A 93 0.81 -20.89 7.32
CA LYS A 93 1.14 -21.36 8.66
C LYS A 93 1.29 -22.89 8.66
N PRO A 94 2.12 -23.47 9.55
CA PRO A 94 2.17 -24.93 9.70
C PRO A 94 0.77 -25.51 9.95
N GLY A 95 0.39 -26.53 9.18
CA GLY A 95 -0.93 -27.17 9.27
C GLY A 95 -2.04 -26.52 8.42
N MET A 96 -1.76 -25.46 7.67
CA MET A 96 -2.70 -24.81 6.75
C MET A 96 -2.63 -25.45 5.35
N SER A 97 -3.78 -25.88 4.80
CA SER A 97 -3.86 -26.37 3.42
C SER A 97 -3.73 -25.24 2.40
N ARG A 98 -3.54 -25.59 1.13
CA ARG A 98 -3.48 -24.59 0.05
C ARG A 98 -4.85 -23.93 -0.15
N GLU A 99 -5.92 -24.69 0.04
CA GLU A 99 -7.31 -24.26 -0.06
C GLU A 99 -7.66 -23.28 1.06
N ASP A 100 -7.21 -23.54 2.29
CA ASP A 100 -7.38 -22.62 3.42
C ASP A 100 -6.65 -21.30 3.17
N LEU A 101 -5.40 -21.37 2.68
CA LEU A 101 -4.61 -20.19 2.33
C LEU A 101 -5.32 -19.37 1.24
N PHE A 102 -5.76 -20.04 0.17
CA PHE A 102 -6.51 -19.40 -0.91
C PHE A 102 -7.81 -18.77 -0.40
N GLY A 103 -8.54 -19.43 0.48
CA GLY A 103 -9.79 -18.90 1.04
C GLY A 103 -9.57 -17.61 1.84
N VAL A 104 -8.50 -17.54 2.63
CA VAL A 104 -8.16 -16.31 3.37
C VAL A 104 -7.77 -15.18 2.42
N ASP A 105 -6.86 -15.44 1.48
CA ASP A 105 -6.37 -14.40 0.56
C ASP A 105 -7.49 -13.93 -0.40
N ALA A 106 -8.37 -14.83 -0.86
CA ALA A 106 -9.55 -14.48 -1.64
C ALA A 106 -10.52 -13.60 -0.85
N GLY A 107 -10.70 -13.87 0.45
CA GLY A 107 -11.50 -13.02 1.34
C GLY A 107 -10.95 -11.59 1.46
N ILE A 108 -9.63 -11.45 1.52
CA ILE A 108 -8.95 -10.14 1.55
C ILE A 108 -9.20 -9.35 0.25
N MET A 109 -9.23 -10.02 -0.91
CA MET A 109 -9.45 -9.38 -2.21
C MET A 109 -10.90 -8.97 -2.47
N ASN A 110 -11.85 -9.58 -1.76
CA ASN A 110 -13.28 -9.30 -1.88
C ASN A 110 -13.79 -8.27 -0.85
N ALA A 111 -12.92 -7.83 0.07
CA ALA A 111 -13.20 -6.82 1.09
C ALA A 111 -12.96 -5.41 0.55
#